data_AF-A0A7V1HWC3-F1
#
_entry.id   AF-A0A7V1HWC3-F1
#
_cell.length_a   1.000
_cell.length_b   1.000
_cell.length_c   1.000
_cell.angle_alpha   90.00
_cell.angle_beta   90.00
_cell.angle_gamma   90.00
#
_symmetry.space_group_name_H-M   'P 1'
#
loop_
_entity.id
_entity.type
_entity.pdbx_description
1 polymer ?
#
loop_
_entity_poly.entity_id
_entity_poly.type
_entity_poly.pdbx_seq_one_letter_code
_entity_poly.pdbx_strand_id
1 'polypeptide(L)'
;MKSYKFTNDLINETSPYLLQHAHNPVNWKPWKPGTLDQAKKENKLLIISIGYAACHWCHVMEHESFEDTTVAKLMNENFISIKIDREERPDVDQVYMTAVQMMTGRGGWPMNVISLPDGRPVWGGTYFPKDRWMSALEQLAEMWKKEPDKLIEYAEGLTAKVKQSDLIHVNNDETNFTRHFLKQSIEKWERNFDHRYGGTKQAPKFPLPNNYELLLRYGVQAQDKDILKFVELTLERMAFGGIYDHIGGGRRFSFPTMIFLSENPGSRDLPMPESGIFIIC
;
A
#
# COMPACT_ATOMS: atom_id res chain seq x y z
N MET A 1 -7.43 8.44 33.50
CA MET A 1 -7.99 7.81 32.29
C MET A 1 -7.87 8.80 31.15
N LYS A 2 -7.34 8.40 29.99
CA LYS A 2 -7.38 9.25 28.79
C LYS A 2 -8.85 9.45 28.40
N SER A 3 -9.25 10.71 28.18
CA SER A 3 -10.60 11.06 27.71
C SER A 3 -10.53 11.21 26.18
N TYR A 4 -11.36 10.48 25.46
CA TYR A 4 -11.40 10.50 24.00
C TYR A 4 -12.68 11.19 23.52
N LYS A 5 -12.54 12.12 22.57
CA LYS A 5 -13.67 12.89 22.03
C LYS A 5 -14.58 12.04 21.14
N PHE A 6 -14.01 11.05 20.46
CA PHE A 6 -14.71 10.13 19.58
C PHE A 6 -14.33 8.70 19.94
N THR A 7 -15.25 7.77 19.75
CA THR A 7 -14.99 6.32 19.86
C THR A 7 -15.95 5.61 18.89
N ASN A 8 -15.42 4.73 18.07
CA ASN A 8 -16.15 3.96 17.07
C ASN A 8 -16.10 2.44 17.38
N ASP A 9 -16.69 1.63 16.51
CA ASP A 9 -16.89 0.19 16.75
C ASP A 9 -15.57 -0.60 16.89
N LEU A 10 -14.46 -0.06 16.37
CA LEU A 10 -13.14 -0.71 16.41
C LEU A 10 -12.57 -0.88 17.82
N ILE A 11 -13.11 -0.17 18.83
CA ILE A 11 -12.70 -0.34 20.24
C ILE A 11 -12.90 -1.76 20.76
N ASN A 12 -13.74 -2.55 20.08
CA ASN A 12 -14.05 -3.94 20.43
C ASN A 12 -13.21 -4.97 19.64
N GLU A 13 -12.29 -4.52 18.80
CA GLU A 13 -11.41 -5.42 18.03
C GLU A 13 -10.17 -5.81 18.83
N THR A 14 -9.51 -6.89 18.40
CA THR A 14 -8.27 -7.38 19.02
C THR A 14 -7.01 -6.88 18.32
N SER A 15 -7.11 -6.57 17.02
CA SER A 15 -5.99 -6.04 16.25
C SER A 15 -5.47 -4.74 16.85
N PRO A 16 -4.17 -4.66 17.20
CA PRO A 16 -3.55 -3.39 17.63
C PRO A 16 -3.68 -2.29 16.58
N TYR A 17 -3.63 -2.66 15.29
CA TYR A 17 -3.80 -1.73 14.18
C TYR A 17 -5.23 -1.14 14.15
N LEU A 18 -6.27 -1.96 14.30
CA LEU A 18 -7.64 -1.47 14.33
C LEU A 18 -7.91 -0.63 15.58
N LEU A 19 -7.41 -1.05 16.74
CA LEU A 19 -7.55 -0.32 18.00
C LEU A 19 -6.91 1.07 17.95
N GLN A 20 -5.83 1.27 17.20
CA GLN A 20 -5.22 2.59 16.99
C GLN A 20 -6.21 3.58 16.34
N HIS A 21 -7.09 3.10 15.47
CA HIS A 21 -8.10 3.90 14.77
C HIS A 21 -9.42 4.04 15.54
N ALA A 22 -9.56 3.43 16.73
CA ALA A 22 -10.82 3.37 17.47
C ALA A 22 -11.34 4.73 17.95
N HIS A 23 -10.46 5.73 18.03
CA HIS A 23 -10.79 7.08 18.49
C HIS A 23 -10.81 8.13 17.38
N ASN A 24 -10.72 7.71 16.12
CA ASN A 24 -10.85 8.61 14.98
C ASN A 24 -12.29 9.14 14.87
N PRO A 25 -12.48 10.39 14.40
CA PRO A 25 -13.81 10.96 14.15
C PRO A 25 -14.57 10.23 13.04
N VAL A 26 -13.86 9.54 12.14
CA VAL A 26 -14.49 8.61 11.18
C VAL A 26 -15.14 7.47 11.97
N ASN A 27 -16.41 7.19 11.68
CA ASN A 27 -17.17 6.12 12.31
C ASN A 27 -16.79 4.77 11.69
N TRP A 28 -15.56 4.33 11.95
CA TRP A 28 -15.04 3.07 11.44
C TRP A 28 -15.81 1.88 11.99
N LYS A 29 -16.07 0.94 11.09
CA LYS A 29 -16.61 -0.38 11.41
C LYS A 29 -15.58 -1.46 11.07
N PRO A 30 -15.55 -2.57 11.81
CA PRO A 30 -14.78 -3.73 11.43
C PRO A 30 -15.44 -4.46 10.25
N TRP A 31 -14.66 -5.27 9.54
CA TRP A 31 -15.20 -6.15 8.50
C TRP A 31 -15.94 -7.34 9.14
N LYS A 32 -17.27 -7.23 9.20
CA LYS A 32 -18.18 -8.26 9.74
C LYS A 32 -19.39 -8.42 8.82
N PRO A 33 -20.04 -9.59 8.79
CA PRO A 33 -21.24 -9.81 7.96
C PRO A 33 -22.31 -8.72 8.13
N GLY A 34 -22.57 -8.29 9.37
CA GLY A 34 -23.57 -7.26 9.67
C GLY A 34 -23.26 -5.86 9.11
N THR A 35 -22.00 -5.55 8.79
CA THR A 35 -21.60 -4.25 8.22
C THR A 35 -22.08 -4.11 6.77
N LEU A 36 -21.99 -5.19 5.98
CA LEU A 36 -22.51 -5.21 4.61
C LEU A 36 -24.03 -5.15 4.58
N ASP A 37 -24.70 -5.86 5.50
CA ASP A 37 -26.16 -5.81 5.62
C ASP A 37 -26.65 -4.41 5.99
N GLN A 38 -25.92 -3.70 6.88
CA GLN A 38 -26.20 -2.31 7.19
C GLN A 38 -26.06 -1.41 5.94
N ALA A 39 -24.99 -1.57 5.16
CA ALA A 39 -24.78 -0.78 3.95
C ALA A 39 -25.90 -0.98 2.92
N LYS A 40 -26.34 -2.23 2.73
CA LYS A 40 -27.50 -2.55 1.88
C LYS A 40 -28.78 -1.92 2.40
N LYS A 41 -29.04 -2.01 3.71
CA LYS A 41 -30.23 -1.44 4.34
C LYS A 41 -30.27 0.09 4.25
N GLU A 42 -29.14 0.75 4.44
CA GLU A 42 -29.01 2.20 4.35
C GLU A 42 -28.83 2.71 2.91
N ASN A 43 -28.66 1.81 1.94
CA ASN A 43 -28.34 2.12 0.54
C ASN A 43 -27.14 3.07 0.39
N LYS A 44 -26.09 2.83 1.18
CA LYS A 44 -24.86 3.64 1.18
C LYS A 44 -23.69 2.87 0.58
N LEU A 45 -22.87 3.59 -0.17
CA LEU A 45 -21.57 3.09 -0.61
C LEU A 45 -20.67 2.75 0.59
N LEU A 46 -19.74 1.85 0.37
CA LEU A 46 -18.73 1.43 1.34
C LEU A 46 -17.42 2.15 1.05
N ILE A 47 -16.74 2.60 2.12
CA ILE A 47 -15.30 2.88 2.09
C ILE A 47 -14.62 1.68 2.72
N ILE A 48 -13.76 0.98 1.99
CA ILE A 48 -12.98 -0.15 2.50
C ILE A 48 -11.52 0.29 2.54
N SER A 49 -11.00 0.51 3.75
CA SER A 49 -9.62 0.95 3.98
C SER A 49 -8.80 -0.13 4.65
N ILE A 50 -7.91 -0.77 3.88
CA ILE A 50 -7.06 -1.89 4.32
C ILE A 50 -5.64 -1.39 4.58
N GLY A 51 -5.07 -1.79 5.71
CA GLY A 51 -3.69 -1.49 6.10
C GLY A 51 -3.16 -2.50 7.12
N TYR A 52 -2.03 -2.17 7.73
CA TYR A 52 -1.37 -2.99 8.75
C TYR A 52 -0.48 -2.09 9.64
N ALA A 53 -0.09 -2.58 10.81
CA ALA A 53 0.58 -1.77 11.85
C ALA A 53 1.93 -1.17 11.42
N ALA A 54 2.69 -1.83 10.54
CA ALA A 54 3.99 -1.32 10.06
C ALA A 54 3.90 -0.49 8.76
N CYS A 55 2.69 -0.12 8.32
CA CYS A 55 2.47 0.61 7.09
C CYS A 55 2.67 2.13 7.27
N HIS A 56 3.79 2.68 6.79
CA HIS A 56 4.07 4.11 6.91
C HIS A 56 2.99 5.00 6.28
N TRP A 57 2.62 4.75 5.03
CA TRP A 57 1.61 5.57 4.34
C TRP A 57 0.21 5.45 4.94
N CYS A 58 -0.08 4.37 5.68
CA CYS A 58 -1.34 4.23 6.39
C CYS A 58 -1.43 5.23 7.55
N HIS A 59 -0.31 5.46 8.26
CA HIS A 59 -0.21 6.46 9.33
C HIS A 59 -0.26 7.88 8.77
N VAL A 60 0.42 8.14 7.65
CA VAL A 60 0.37 9.46 6.98
C VAL A 60 -1.06 9.80 6.59
N MET A 61 -1.78 8.88 5.94
CA MET A 61 -3.16 9.11 5.53
C MET A 61 -4.12 9.21 6.73
N GLU A 62 -3.86 8.48 7.82
CA GLU A 62 -4.60 8.65 9.06
C GLU A 62 -4.51 10.08 9.59
N HIS A 63 -3.29 10.58 9.81
CA HIS A 63 -3.07 11.91 10.37
C HIS A 63 -3.59 13.02 9.45
N GLU A 64 -3.39 12.90 8.14
CA GLU A 64 -3.83 13.94 7.21
C GLU A 64 -5.35 13.95 6.97
N SER A 65 -5.99 12.77 7.01
CA SER A 65 -7.38 12.60 6.55
C SER A 65 -8.31 12.00 7.59
N PHE A 66 -7.97 10.87 8.22
CA PHE A 66 -8.92 10.14 9.06
C PHE A 66 -9.10 10.73 10.47
N GLU A 67 -8.13 11.51 10.95
CA GLU A 67 -8.22 12.30 12.18
C GLU A 67 -8.92 13.67 11.98
N ASP A 68 -9.10 14.09 10.73
CA ASP A 68 -9.73 15.38 10.41
C ASP A 68 -11.26 15.29 10.48
N THR A 69 -11.87 16.17 11.29
CA THR A 69 -13.32 16.15 11.50
C THR A 69 -14.14 16.53 10.26
N THR A 70 -13.58 17.29 9.33
CA THR A 70 -14.23 17.70 8.07
C THR A 70 -14.30 16.51 7.11
N VAL A 71 -13.19 15.80 6.95
CA VAL A 71 -13.11 14.55 6.17
C VAL A 71 -14.03 13.50 6.79
N ALA A 72 -13.96 13.32 8.10
CA ALA A 72 -14.80 12.38 8.82
C ALA A 72 -16.30 12.66 8.67
N LYS A 73 -16.70 13.93 8.70
CA LYS A 73 -18.11 14.32 8.47
C LYS A 73 -18.57 13.90 7.08
N LEU A 74 -17.79 14.20 6.03
CA LEU A 74 -18.09 13.80 4.66
C LEU A 74 -18.23 12.28 4.52
N MET A 75 -17.31 11.53 5.13
CA MET A 75 -17.31 10.06 5.13
C MET A 75 -18.55 9.52 5.86
N ASN A 76 -18.83 9.98 7.08
CA ASN A 76 -19.92 9.47 7.93
C ASN A 76 -21.31 9.78 7.35
N GLU A 77 -21.47 10.91 6.65
CA GLU A 77 -22.75 11.30 6.05
C GLU A 77 -23.10 10.44 4.82
N ASN A 78 -22.11 10.07 4.02
CA ASN A 78 -22.35 9.48 2.69
C ASN A 78 -21.97 8.00 2.56
N PHE A 79 -21.15 7.48 3.47
CA PHE A 79 -20.56 6.14 3.36
C PHE A 79 -20.64 5.35 4.66
N ILE A 80 -20.62 4.02 4.54
CA ILE A 80 -20.26 3.14 5.65
C ILE A 80 -18.77 2.84 5.54
N SER A 81 -18.00 3.31 6.52
CA SER A 81 -16.53 3.22 6.50
C SER A 81 -16.05 1.98 7.25
N ILE A 82 -15.31 1.11 6.57
CA ILE A 82 -14.78 -0.15 7.07
C ILE A 82 -13.25 -0.09 7.12
N LYS A 83 -12.69 -0.41 8.29
CA LYS A 83 -11.25 -0.56 8.47
C LYS A 83 -10.91 -2.05 8.57
N ILE A 84 -9.86 -2.47 7.87
CA ILE A 84 -9.43 -3.87 7.83
C ILE A 84 -7.94 -3.94 8.11
N ASP A 85 -7.57 -4.84 9.01
CA ASP A 85 -6.19 -5.27 9.18
C ASP A 85 -5.89 -6.40 8.21
N ARG A 86 -4.92 -6.16 7.32
CA ARG A 86 -4.44 -7.16 6.37
C ARG A 86 -3.85 -8.38 7.06
N GLU A 87 -3.20 -8.21 8.21
CA GLU A 87 -2.54 -9.32 8.92
C GLU A 87 -3.57 -10.30 9.48
N GLU A 88 -4.75 -9.81 9.86
CA GLU A 88 -5.87 -10.66 10.30
C GLU A 88 -6.72 -11.15 9.12
N ARG A 89 -6.86 -10.37 8.04
CA ARG A 89 -7.73 -10.67 6.88
C ARG A 89 -6.99 -10.59 5.53
N PRO A 90 -5.99 -11.46 5.29
CA PRO A 90 -5.28 -11.50 4.02
C PRO A 90 -6.17 -11.94 2.85
N ASP A 91 -7.24 -12.69 3.14
CA ASP A 91 -8.25 -13.12 2.19
C ASP A 91 -9.00 -11.94 1.56
N VAL A 92 -9.41 -10.98 2.39
CA VAL A 92 -10.12 -9.77 1.93
C VAL A 92 -9.16 -8.82 1.23
N ASP A 93 -7.95 -8.68 1.77
CA ASP A 93 -6.88 -7.88 1.18
C ASP A 93 -6.59 -8.31 -0.27
N GLN A 94 -6.42 -9.61 -0.51
CA GLN A 94 -6.09 -10.12 -1.84
C GLN A 94 -7.15 -9.78 -2.90
N VAL A 95 -8.44 -9.94 -2.56
CA VAL A 95 -9.55 -9.64 -3.48
C VAL A 95 -9.56 -8.17 -3.88
N TYR A 96 -9.45 -7.26 -2.90
CA TYR A 96 -9.46 -5.82 -3.19
C TYR A 96 -8.15 -5.35 -3.82
N MET A 97 -7.02 -6.00 -3.53
CA MET A 97 -5.74 -5.71 -4.17
C MET A 97 -5.78 -6.03 -5.66
N THR A 98 -6.33 -7.18 -6.05
CA THR A 98 -6.53 -7.53 -7.47
C THR A 98 -7.41 -6.48 -8.16
N ALA A 99 -8.51 -6.07 -7.53
CA ALA A 99 -9.37 -5.02 -8.08
C ALA A 99 -8.63 -3.69 -8.29
N VAL A 100 -7.84 -3.23 -7.29
CA VAL A 100 -7.05 -1.98 -7.40
C VAL A 100 -5.97 -2.08 -8.46
N GLN A 101 -5.32 -3.23 -8.61
CA GLN A 101 -4.34 -3.47 -9.66
C GLN A 101 -4.98 -3.42 -11.06
N MET A 102 -6.19 -3.98 -11.21
CA MET A 102 -6.93 -3.87 -12.48
C MET A 102 -7.36 -2.44 -12.80
N MET A 103 -7.76 -1.67 -11.78
CA MET A 103 -8.20 -0.28 -11.96
C MET A 103 -7.03 0.66 -12.27
N THR A 104 -5.87 0.45 -11.64
CA THR A 104 -4.79 1.44 -11.64
C THR A 104 -3.47 0.97 -12.25
N GLY A 105 -3.35 -0.32 -12.57
CA GLY A 105 -2.11 -0.96 -13.02
C GLY A 105 -1.05 -1.18 -11.93
N ARG A 106 -1.35 -0.79 -10.68
CA ARG A 106 -0.45 -0.88 -9.53
C ARG A 106 -1.23 -1.22 -8.25
N GLY A 107 -0.51 -1.63 -7.21
CA GLY A 107 -1.10 -1.97 -5.92
C GLY A 107 -0.19 -1.58 -4.76
N GLY A 108 -0.75 -1.53 -3.56
CA GLY A 108 -0.02 -1.20 -2.33
C GLY A 108 -0.94 -0.72 -1.22
N TRP A 109 -0.36 -0.38 -0.07
CA TRP A 109 -1.06 0.10 1.12
C TRP A 109 -0.67 1.55 1.47
N PRO A 110 -1.56 2.35 2.07
CA PRO A 110 -2.95 2.03 2.44
C PRO A 110 -3.78 1.79 1.19
N MET A 111 -4.62 0.77 1.22
CA MET A 111 -5.50 0.46 0.11
C MET A 111 -6.89 1.00 0.45
N ASN A 112 -7.40 1.92 -0.38
CA ASN A 112 -8.72 2.51 -0.18
C ASN A 112 -9.59 2.22 -1.40
N VAL A 113 -10.71 1.54 -1.16
CA VAL A 113 -11.64 1.10 -2.19
C VAL A 113 -13.03 1.60 -1.86
N ILE A 114 -13.68 2.24 -2.82
CA ILE A 114 -15.09 2.56 -2.78
C ILE A 114 -15.85 1.42 -3.44
N SER A 115 -16.83 0.87 -2.74
CA SER A 115 -17.62 -0.27 -3.20
C SER A 115 -19.11 0.01 -3.10
N LEU A 116 -19.88 -0.70 -3.91
CA LEU A 116 -21.33 -0.78 -3.78
C LEU A 116 -21.73 -1.34 -2.40
N PRO A 117 -22.99 -1.18 -1.98
CA PRO A 117 -23.47 -1.73 -0.72
C PRO A 117 -23.29 -3.25 -0.57
N ASP A 118 -23.17 -3.97 -1.69
CA ASP A 118 -22.92 -5.42 -1.73
C ASP A 118 -21.45 -5.82 -1.70
N GLY A 119 -20.53 -4.86 -1.62
CA GLY A 119 -19.08 -5.08 -1.54
C GLY A 119 -18.36 -5.08 -2.89
N ARG A 120 -19.05 -4.97 -4.03
CA ARG A 120 -18.39 -4.91 -5.34
C ARG A 120 -17.65 -3.57 -5.55
N PRO A 121 -16.36 -3.57 -5.92
CA PRO A 121 -15.57 -2.34 -6.05
C PRO A 121 -16.00 -1.50 -7.26
N VAL A 122 -16.02 -0.17 -7.09
CA VAL A 122 -16.31 0.81 -8.16
C VAL A 122 -15.19 1.80 -8.41
N TRP A 123 -14.34 2.02 -7.42
CA TRP A 123 -13.18 2.88 -7.54
C TRP A 123 -12.18 2.52 -6.44
N GLY A 124 -10.90 2.71 -6.66
CA GLY A 124 -9.91 2.50 -5.62
C GLY A 124 -8.50 2.86 -6.02
N GLY A 125 -7.64 2.87 -5.01
CA GLY A 125 -6.22 3.15 -5.16
C GLY A 125 -5.50 3.01 -3.84
N THR A 126 -4.26 3.49 -3.82
CA THR A 126 -3.40 3.41 -2.65
C THR A 126 -3.58 4.65 -1.75
N TYR A 127 -2.47 5.34 -1.45
CA TYR A 127 -2.47 6.63 -0.80
C TYR A 127 -3.15 7.73 -1.63
N PHE A 128 -3.98 8.54 -0.97
CA PHE A 128 -4.60 9.75 -1.51
C PHE A 128 -4.31 10.94 -0.58
N PRO A 129 -3.72 12.05 -1.09
CA PRO A 129 -3.66 13.30 -0.35
C PRO A 129 -5.07 13.79 0.01
N LYS A 130 -5.21 14.47 1.16
CA LYS A 130 -6.49 14.93 1.72
C LYS A 130 -7.45 15.57 0.69
N ASP A 131 -6.99 16.56 -0.06
CA ASP A 131 -7.86 17.29 -1.01
C ASP A 131 -8.37 16.38 -2.15
N ARG A 132 -7.51 15.46 -2.62
CA ARG A 132 -7.89 14.47 -3.63
C ARG A 132 -8.85 13.43 -3.08
N TRP A 133 -8.65 13.02 -1.82
CA TRP A 133 -9.54 12.11 -1.13
C TRP A 133 -10.94 12.70 -0.98
N MET A 134 -11.04 13.93 -0.46
CA MET A 134 -12.32 14.64 -0.32
C MET A 134 -13.02 14.83 -1.67
N SER A 135 -12.30 15.34 -2.67
CA SER A 135 -12.87 15.57 -4.00
C SER A 135 -13.39 14.27 -4.65
N ALA A 136 -12.69 13.14 -4.46
CA ALA A 136 -13.15 11.84 -4.94
C ALA A 136 -14.41 11.37 -4.21
N LEU A 137 -14.45 11.50 -2.88
CA LEU A 137 -15.62 11.11 -2.08
C LEU A 137 -16.86 11.94 -2.43
N GLU A 138 -16.72 13.25 -2.63
CA GLU A 138 -17.82 14.12 -3.04
C GLU A 138 -18.39 13.71 -4.39
N GLN A 139 -17.52 13.51 -5.39
CA GLN A 139 -17.93 13.10 -6.74
C GLN A 139 -18.62 11.73 -6.74
N LEU A 140 -18.09 10.77 -6.00
CA LEU A 140 -18.67 9.43 -5.91
C LEU A 140 -20.00 9.42 -5.15
N ALA A 141 -20.12 10.21 -4.08
CA ALA A 141 -21.37 10.36 -3.35
C ALA A 141 -22.46 11.05 -4.21
N GLU A 142 -22.07 12.05 -5.00
CA GLU A 142 -22.97 12.73 -5.93
C GLU A 142 -23.40 11.79 -7.08
N MET A 143 -22.45 11.05 -7.66
CA MET A 143 -22.73 10.07 -8.69
C MET A 143 -23.65 8.95 -8.20
N TRP A 144 -23.49 8.46 -6.97
CA TRP A 144 -24.40 7.48 -6.39
C TRP A 144 -25.83 8.00 -6.23
N LYS A 145 -25.99 9.29 -5.88
CA LYS A 145 -27.30 9.92 -5.73
C LYS A 145 -27.99 10.18 -7.07
N LYS A 146 -27.22 10.58 -8.10
CA LYS A 146 -27.76 11.00 -9.40
C LYS A 146 -27.82 9.89 -10.44
N GLU A 147 -26.81 9.03 -10.48
CA GLU A 147 -26.57 8.06 -11.55
C GLU A 147 -26.03 6.72 -10.99
N PRO A 148 -26.75 6.05 -10.07
CA PRO A 148 -26.29 4.81 -9.44
C PRO A 148 -26.03 3.69 -10.45
N ASP A 149 -26.81 3.64 -11.54
CA ASP A 149 -26.70 2.61 -12.57
C ASP A 149 -25.31 2.59 -13.23
N LYS A 150 -24.67 3.75 -13.40
CA LYS A 150 -23.30 3.83 -13.96
C LYS A 150 -22.28 3.15 -13.06
N LEU A 151 -22.42 3.31 -11.74
CA LEU A 151 -21.55 2.66 -10.76
C LEU A 151 -21.81 1.15 -10.70
N ILE A 152 -23.07 0.73 -10.85
CA ILE A 152 -23.45 -0.68 -10.90
C ILE A 152 -22.87 -1.36 -12.14
N GLU A 153 -23.03 -0.76 -13.31
CA GLU A 153 -22.47 -1.29 -14.57
C GLU A 153 -20.94 -1.42 -14.50
N TYR A 154 -20.27 -0.40 -13.96
CA TYR A 154 -18.81 -0.45 -13.77
C TYR A 154 -18.40 -1.59 -12.81
N ALA A 155 -19.11 -1.74 -11.68
CA ALA A 155 -18.83 -2.80 -10.71
C ALA A 155 -19.01 -4.19 -11.33
N GLU A 156 -20.02 -4.38 -12.17
CA GLU A 156 -20.28 -5.63 -12.89
C GLU A 156 -19.15 -5.97 -13.86
N GLY A 157 -18.75 -5.00 -14.68
CA GLY A 157 -17.63 -5.15 -15.61
C GLY A 157 -16.32 -5.47 -14.91
N LEU A 158 -16.03 -4.80 -13.79
CA LEU A 158 -14.82 -5.06 -12.99
C LEU A 158 -14.88 -6.44 -12.32
N THR A 159 -16.01 -6.81 -11.73
CA THR A 159 -16.19 -8.12 -11.08
C THR A 159 -16.02 -9.27 -12.08
N ALA A 160 -16.55 -9.12 -13.30
CA ALA A 160 -16.36 -10.10 -14.36
C ALA A 160 -14.88 -10.26 -14.74
N LYS A 161 -14.14 -9.15 -14.85
CA LYS A 161 -12.70 -9.18 -15.13
C LYS A 161 -11.89 -9.84 -14.01
N VAL A 162 -12.18 -9.52 -12.74
CA VAL A 162 -11.51 -10.15 -11.58
C VAL A 162 -11.75 -11.67 -11.59
N LYS A 163 -12.98 -12.11 -11.83
CA LYS A 163 -13.28 -13.55 -11.95
C LYS A 163 -12.54 -14.20 -13.12
N GLN A 164 -12.36 -13.48 -14.23
CA GLN A 164 -11.60 -13.98 -15.38
C GLN A 164 -10.08 -14.01 -15.13
N SER A 165 -9.51 -13.11 -14.33
CA SER A 165 -8.09 -13.20 -13.98
C SER A 165 -7.77 -14.34 -13.02
N ASP A 166 -8.73 -14.69 -12.15
CA ASP A 166 -8.60 -15.83 -11.25
C ASP A 166 -8.75 -17.17 -11.98
N LEU A 167 -9.28 -17.17 -13.22
CA LEU A 167 -9.14 -18.29 -14.14
C LEU A 167 -7.69 -18.33 -14.60
N ILE A 168 -6.84 -18.96 -13.79
CA ILE A 168 -5.47 -19.31 -14.18
C ILE A 168 -5.58 -20.18 -15.43
N HIS A 169 -5.45 -19.56 -16.61
CA HIS A 169 -5.11 -20.30 -17.80
C HIS A 169 -3.68 -20.79 -17.58
N VAL A 170 -3.56 -22.06 -17.20
CA VAL A 170 -2.27 -22.74 -17.16
C VAL A 170 -1.70 -22.59 -18.56
N ASN A 171 -0.63 -21.80 -18.66
CA ASN A 171 0.06 -21.67 -19.92
C ASN A 171 0.70 -23.04 -20.21
N ASN A 172 0.06 -23.80 -21.09
CA ASN A 172 0.52 -25.10 -21.55
C ASN A 172 1.50 -24.98 -22.71
N ASP A 173 1.85 -23.76 -23.15
CA ASP A 173 2.91 -23.57 -24.12
C ASP A 173 4.22 -24.06 -23.54
N GLU A 174 5.02 -24.75 -24.36
CA GLU A 174 6.38 -25.11 -23.99
C GLU A 174 7.20 -23.84 -23.76
N THR A 175 7.42 -23.51 -22.49
CA THR A 175 8.20 -22.34 -22.12
C THR A 175 9.68 -22.58 -22.42
N ASN A 176 10.17 -21.96 -23.50
CA ASN A 176 11.58 -22.04 -23.85
C ASN A 176 12.37 -20.89 -23.19
N PHE A 177 12.68 -21.06 -21.89
CA PHE A 177 13.54 -20.13 -21.15
C PHE A 177 15.00 -20.29 -21.58
N THR A 178 15.37 -19.66 -22.69
CA THR A 178 16.76 -19.67 -23.19
C THR A 178 17.65 -18.71 -22.41
N ARG A 179 18.96 -18.97 -22.40
CA ARG A 179 19.96 -18.00 -21.91
C ARG A 179 19.87 -16.64 -22.62
N HIS A 180 19.50 -16.65 -23.90
CA HIS A 180 19.33 -15.43 -24.69
C HIS A 180 18.17 -14.58 -24.15
N PHE A 181 17.03 -15.21 -23.83
CA PHE A 181 15.88 -14.53 -23.23
C PHE A 181 16.23 -13.88 -21.88
N LEU A 182 16.96 -14.60 -21.02
CA LEU A 182 17.42 -14.07 -19.73
C LEU A 182 18.33 -12.85 -19.93
N LYS A 183 19.29 -12.93 -20.85
CA LYS A 183 20.20 -11.84 -21.16
C LYS A 183 19.45 -10.58 -21.60
N GLN A 184 18.53 -10.70 -22.57
CA GLN A 184 17.74 -9.56 -23.06
C GLN A 184 16.87 -8.94 -21.95
N SER A 185 16.31 -9.77 -21.08
CA SER A 185 15.48 -9.32 -19.96
C SER A 185 16.31 -8.49 -18.97
N ILE A 186 17.54 -8.93 -18.68
CA ILE A 186 18.45 -8.24 -17.78
C ILE A 186 19.01 -6.97 -18.42
N GLU A 187 19.45 -6.98 -19.68
CA GLU A 187 19.87 -5.78 -20.43
C GLU A 187 18.77 -4.70 -20.43
N LYS A 188 17.49 -5.11 -20.54
CA LYS A 188 16.37 -4.17 -20.44
C LYS A 188 16.23 -3.60 -19.03
N TRP A 189 16.43 -4.42 -18.00
CA TRP A 189 16.29 -4.04 -16.61
C TRP A 189 17.45 -3.17 -16.10
N GLU A 190 18.67 -3.41 -16.58
CA GLU A 190 19.87 -2.62 -16.29
C GLU A 190 19.68 -1.12 -16.57
N ARG A 191 18.84 -0.78 -17.55
CA ARG A 191 18.49 0.62 -17.85
C ARG A 191 17.92 1.37 -16.65
N ASN A 192 17.36 0.67 -15.67
CA ASN A 192 16.80 1.23 -14.44
C ASN A 192 17.73 1.11 -13.23
N PHE A 193 18.95 0.60 -13.38
CA PHE A 193 19.90 0.46 -12.28
C PHE A 193 20.54 1.80 -11.93
N ASP A 194 20.65 2.05 -10.63
CA ASP A 194 21.44 3.15 -10.10
C ASP A 194 22.85 2.65 -9.77
N HIS A 195 23.79 2.88 -10.67
CA HIS A 195 25.19 2.49 -10.50
C HIS A 195 25.97 3.39 -9.52
N ARG A 196 25.36 4.43 -8.95
CA ARG A 196 25.99 5.31 -7.95
C ARG A 196 25.61 4.90 -6.53
N TYR A 197 24.33 4.58 -6.32
CA TYR A 197 23.77 4.32 -4.99
C TYR A 197 23.12 2.93 -4.84
N GLY A 198 23.21 2.06 -5.84
CA GLY A 198 22.58 0.73 -5.82
C GLY A 198 21.05 0.78 -5.95
N GLY A 199 20.42 -0.36 -6.24
CA GLY A 199 18.98 -0.46 -6.48
C GLY A 199 18.50 0.27 -7.75
N THR A 200 17.25 0.73 -7.77
CA THR A 200 16.64 1.39 -8.94
C THR A 200 16.89 2.90 -8.99
N LYS A 201 16.91 3.52 -10.16
CA LYS A 201 17.17 4.97 -10.37
C LYS A 201 16.21 5.93 -9.64
N GLN A 202 14.99 5.49 -9.33
CA GLN A 202 13.98 6.34 -8.69
C GLN A 202 13.87 6.07 -7.19
N ALA A 203 13.67 7.13 -6.41
CA ALA A 203 13.32 7.05 -5.00
C ALA A 203 11.78 7.00 -4.83
N PRO A 204 11.27 6.34 -3.77
CA PRO A 204 12.01 5.52 -2.80
C PRO A 204 12.47 4.17 -3.37
N LYS A 205 13.64 3.68 -2.94
CA LYS A 205 14.16 2.37 -3.37
C LYS A 205 13.79 1.29 -2.36
N PHE A 206 12.93 0.36 -2.78
CA PHE A 206 12.57 -0.80 -1.97
C PHE A 206 13.53 -1.96 -2.26
N PRO A 207 14.12 -2.59 -1.23
CA PRO A 207 14.90 -3.79 -1.44
C PRO A 207 13.96 -4.95 -1.74
N LEU A 208 14.12 -5.54 -2.92
CA LEU A 208 13.40 -6.73 -3.35
C LEU A 208 14.41 -7.89 -3.37
N PRO A 209 14.52 -8.71 -2.30
CA PRO A 209 15.58 -9.72 -2.19
C PRO A 209 15.61 -10.69 -3.38
N ASN A 210 14.45 -11.13 -3.85
CA ASN A 210 14.32 -12.05 -4.99
C ASN A 210 14.96 -11.48 -6.27
N ASN A 211 14.89 -10.17 -6.45
CA ASN A 211 15.50 -9.49 -7.59
C ASN A 211 17.02 -9.59 -7.53
N TYR A 212 17.61 -9.32 -6.36
CA TYR A 212 19.06 -9.39 -6.18
C TYR A 212 19.58 -10.82 -6.17
N GLU A 213 18.78 -11.78 -5.69
CA GLU A 213 19.11 -13.21 -5.79
C GLU A 213 19.17 -13.65 -7.26
N LEU A 214 18.18 -13.25 -8.09
CA LEU A 214 18.20 -13.53 -9.51
C LEU A 214 19.42 -12.92 -10.19
N LEU A 215 19.73 -11.65 -9.92
CA LEU A 215 20.88 -10.96 -10.51
C LEU A 215 22.21 -11.59 -10.09
N LEU A 216 22.34 -11.99 -8.82
CA LEU A 216 23.52 -12.69 -8.32
C LEU A 216 23.70 -14.04 -9.02
N ARG A 217 22.64 -14.85 -9.10
CA ARG A 217 22.65 -16.14 -9.81
C ARG A 217 23.02 -15.95 -11.29
N TYR A 218 22.41 -14.98 -11.96
CA TYR A 218 22.71 -14.67 -13.36
C TYR A 218 24.16 -14.22 -13.54
N GLY A 219 24.65 -13.28 -12.71
CA GLY A 219 26.01 -12.76 -12.80
C GLY A 219 27.07 -13.86 -12.68
N VAL A 220 26.85 -14.83 -11.79
CA VAL A 220 27.73 -16.02 -11.67
C VAL A 220 27.62 -16.92 -12.91
N GLN A 221 26.41 -17.24 -13.37
CA GLN A 221 26.19 -18.18 -14.48
C GLN A 221 26.60 -17.63 -15.86
N ALA A 222 26.46 -16.33 -16.06
CA ALA A 222 26.84 -15.62 -17.28
C ALA A 222 28.28 -15.06 -17.22
N GLN A 223 28.94 -15.18 -16.06
CA GLN A 223 30.25 -14.55 -15.77
C GLN A 223 30.23 -13.03 -16.00
N ASP A 224 29.09 -12.40 -15.73
CA ASP A 224 28.87 -10.98 -15.92
C ASP A 224 29.34 -10.19 -14.69
N LYS A 225 30.53 -9.60 -14.80
CA LYS A 225 31.16 -8.86 -13.70
C LYS A 225 30.44 -7.55 -13.38
N ASP A 226 29.75 -6.95 -14.33
CA ASP A 226 29.11 -5.65 -14.12
C ASP A 226 27.80 -5.82 -13.34
N ILE A 227 27.04 -6.88 -13.61
CA ILE A 227 25.91 -7.28 -12.78
C ILE A 227 26.35 -7.62 -11.36
N LEU A 228 27.43 -8.40 -11.18
CA LEU A 228 27.92 -8.76 -9.85
C LEU A 228 28.33 -7.52 -9.03
N LYS A 229 29.05 -6.57 -9.64
CA LYS A 229 29.39 -5.30 -9.00
C LYS A 229 28.16 -4.47 -8.63
N PHE A 230 27.13 -4.46 -9.48
CA PHE A 230 25.89 -3.75 -9.17
C PHE A 230 25.16 -4.35 -7.96
N VAL A 231 25.11 -5.69 -7.87
CA VAL A 231 24.52 -6.37 -6.71
C VAL A 231 25.34 -6.08 -5.46
N GLU A 232 26.67 -6.17 -5.53
CA GLU A 232 27.58 -5.86 -4.44
C GLU A 232 27.39 -4.42 -3.93
N LEU A 233 27.42 -3.44 -4.83
CA LEU A 233 27.15 -2.04 -4.51
C LEU A 233 25.78 -1.88 -3.83
N THR A 234 24.75 -2.57 -4.32
CA THR A 234 23.41 -2.48 -3.75
C THR A 234 23.37 -3.04 -2.34
N LEU A 235 23.98 -4.20 -2.11
CA LEU A 235 24.06 -4.82 -0.79
C LEU A 235 24.90 -4.00 0.18
N GLU A 236 26.01 -3.42 -0.28
CA GLU A 236 26.86 -2.52 0.49
C GLU A 236 26.09 -1.27 0.93
N ARG A 237 25.37 -0.62 0.01
CA ARG A 237 24.53 0.56 0.31
C ARG A 237 23.37 0.23 1.23
N MET A 238 22.84 -0.98 1.18
CA MET A 238 21.85 -1.45 2.16
C MET A 238 22.47 -1.69 3.53
N ALA A 239 23.67 -2.28 3.60
CA ALA A 239 24.36 -2.59 4.86
C ALA A 239 24.86 -1.35 5.61
N PHE A 240 25.33 -0.34 4.89
CA PHE A 240 25.80 0.93 5.46
C PHE A 240 24.75 2.06 5.40
N GLY A 241 23.54 1.76 4.94
CA GLY A 241 22.43 2.71 4.87
C GLY A 241 21.54 2.64 6.12
N GLY A 242 20.57 3.54 6.20
CA GLY A 242 19.60 3.60 7.31
C GLY A 242 18.68 2.38 7.46
N ILE A 243 18.87 1.35 6.61
CA ILE A 243 18.19 0.06 6.74
C ILE A 243 18.78 -0.79 7.87
N TYR A 244 20.05 -0.61 8.22
CA TYR A 244 20.67 -1.34 9.32
C TYR A 244 20.69 -0.47 10.59
N ASP A 245 20.18 -1.01 11.69
CA ASP A 245 20.31 -0.39 13.00
C ASP A 245 21.72 -0.68 13.55
N HIS A 246 22.62 0.28 13.36
CA HIS A 246 23.99 0.17 13.85
C HIS A 246 24.11 0.12 15.38
N ILE A 247 23.06 0.47 16.14
CA ILE A 247 23.06 0.47 17.61
C ILE A 247 22.45 -0.82 18.15
N GLY A 248 21.32 -1.25 17.60
CA GLY A 248 20.55 -2.41 18.07
C GLY A 248 20.80 -3.74 17.33
N GLY A 249 21.46 -3.71 16.18
CA GLY A 249 21.74 -4.91 15.36
C GLY A 249 20.55 -5.44 14.54
N GLY A 250 19.40 -4.76 14.54
CA GLY A 250 18.21 -5.08 13.75
C GLY A 250 18.17 -4.38 12.38
N ARG A 251 17.19 -4.72 11.53
CA ARG A 251 16.94 -4.00 10.26
C ARG A 251 15.77 -3.03 10.42
N ARG A 252 15.98 -1.74 10.19
CA ARG A 252 14.96 -0.67 10.23
C ARG A 252 14.51 -0.30 8.82
N PHE A 253 13.28 -0.57 8.43
CA PHE A 253 12.74 0.01 7.19
C PHE A 253 12.12 1.37 7.50
N SER A 254 12.90 2.46 7.41
CA SER A 254 12.33 3.81 7.37
C SER A 254 12.20 4.27 5.92
N PHE A 255 11.01 4.78 5.56
CA PHE A 255 10.68 5.21 4.20
C PHE A 255 11.02 6.67 3.83
N PRO A 256 11.59 7.55 4.67
CA PRO A 256 12.15 8.77 4.14
C PRO A 256 13.49 8.40 3.49
N THR A 257 13.62 8.76 2.21
CA THR A 257 14.87 9.08 1.51
C THR A 257 16.10 8.39 2.09
N MET A 258 16.59 7.34 1.42
CA MET A 258 17.92 6.75 1.63
C MET A 258 18.89 7.85 2.08
N ILE A 259 19.17 7.90 3.40
CA ILE A 259 19.73 9.09 4.02
C ILE A 259 21.07 9.41 3.36
N PHE A 260 21.16 10.63 2.84
CA PHE A 260 22.39 11.24 2.38
C PHE A 260 23.44 11.17 3.50
N LEU A 261 24.48 10.35 3.32
CA LEU A 261 25.79 10.65 3.89
C LEU A 261 26.58 11.44 2.84
N SER A 262 26.27 12.73 2.75
CA SER A 262 27.19 13.74 2.26
C SER A 262 27.57 14.59 3.46
N GLU A 263 28.63 14.21 4.14
CA GLU A 263 29.25 15.03 5.17
C GLU A 263 29.65 16.39 4.55
N ASN A 264 29.03 17.46 5.04
CA ASN A 264 29.61 18.79 4.97
C ASN A 264 29.64 19.33 6.41
N PRO A 265 30.81 19.51 7.04
CA PRO A 265 30.95 19.72 8.48
C PRO A 265 30.71 21.19 8.84
N GLY A 266 29.51 21.72 8.56
CA GLY A 266 29.29 23.16 8.63
C GLY A 266 27.84 23.62 8.63
N SER A 267 26.93 22.97 9.34
CA SER A 267 25.68 23.62 9.79
C SER A 267 25.03 22.80 10.90
N ARG A 268 25.25 23.21 12.15
CA ARG A 268 24.41 22.81 13.28
C ARG A 268 23.07 23.54 13.20
N ASP A 269 22.07 22.94 13.84
CA ASP A 269 20.81 23.55 14.28
C ASP A 269 19.62 23.52 13.30
N LEU A 270 18.93 22.37 13.27
CA LEU A 270 17.46 22.32 13.27
C LEU A 270 16.99 21.06 14.04
N PRO A 271 16.00 21.17 14.96
CA PRO A 271 15.50 20.01 15.69
C PRO A 271 14.59 19.18 14.78
N MET A 272 14.84 17.87 14.71
CA MET A 272 13.95 16.93 14.05
C MET A 272 12.72 16.65 14.94
N PRO A 273 11.50 16.59 14.38
CA PRO A 273 10.33 16.14 15.13
C PRO A 273 10.46 14.65 15.45
N GLU A 274 10.14 14.29 16.69
CA GLU A 274 10.10 12.92 17.19
C GLU A 274 9.13 12.09 16.32
N SER A 275 9.68 11.31 15.39
CA SER A 275 8.92 10.33 14.60
C SER A 275 9.25 8.93 15.14
N GLY A 276 8.19 8.23 15.55
CA GLY A 276 8.25 6.92 16.20
C GLY A 276 9.08 5.90 15.42
N ILE A 277 10.00 5.27 16.14
CA ILE A 277 10.93 4.25 15.65
C ILE A 277 10.23 2.89 15.72
N PHE A 278 10.11 2.18 14.60
CA PHE A 278 9.72 0.77 14.60
C PHE A 278 10.92 -0.12 14.28
N ILE A 279 11.26 -0.99 15.22
CA ILE A 279 12.24 -2.07 15.09
C ILE A 279 11.45 -3.30 14.65
N ILE A 280 11.76 -3.86 13.48
CA ILE A 280 11.29 -5.20 13.11
C ILE A 280 12.42 -6.15 13.53
N CYS A 281 12.19 -6.89 14.63
CA CYS A 281 13.06 -7.99 15.07
C CYS A 281 12.93 -9.20 14.15
#